data_AF-A0A482PK01-F1
#
_entry.id   AF-A0A482PK01-F1
#
_cell.length_a   1.000
_cell.length_b   1.000
_cell.length_c   1.000
_cell.angle_alpha   90.00
_cell.angle_beta   90.00
_cell.angle_gamma   90.00
#
_symmetry.space_group_name_H-M   'P 1'
#
loop_
_entity.id
_entity.type
_entity.pdbx_description
1 polymer ?
#
loop_
_entity_poly.entity_id
_entity_poly.type
_entity_poly.pdbx_seq_one_letter_code
_entity_poly.pdbx_strand_id
1 'polypeptide(L)'
;MNVHIKFRIAILIYLSAAYAVALPLLALLTDLVINGAIIDIWKNSYSFGSLLSSRKMLYLKFAGLGAALGFFYWLFFYRKYRHYDPLDKYFK
;
A
#
# COMPACT_ATOMS: atom_id res chain seq x y z
N MET A 1 -19.21 -6.78 -22.18
CA MET A 1 -17.79 -7.24 -22.22
C MET A 1 -16.76 -6.15 -21.87
N ASN A 2 -16.87 -4.90 -22.36
CA ASN A 2 -15.90 -3.81 -22.06
C ASN A 2 -15.92 -3.29 -20.61
N VAL A 3 -17.06 -3.39 -19.90
CA VAL A 3 -17.21 -2.89 -18.52
C VAL A 3 -16.34 -3.67 -17.54
N HIS A 4 -16.22 -4.99 -17.70
CA HIS A 4 -15.38 -5.84 -16.83
C HIS A 4 -13.89 -5.52 -16.97
N ILE A 5 -13.43 -5.06 -18.14
CA ILE A 5 -12.01 -4.71 -18.35
C ILE A 5 -11.66 -3.43 -17.58
N LYS A 6 -12.52 -2.41 -17.64
CA LYS A 6 -12.31 -1.15 -16.90
C LYS A 6 -12.28 -1.38 -15.39
N PHE A 7 -13.22 -2.17 -14.88
CA PHE A 7 -13.26 -2.53 -13.45
C PHE A 7 -12.02 -3.31 -13.01
N ARG A 8 -11.49 -4.22 -13.84
CA ARG A 8 -10.26 -4.97 -13.53
C ARG A 8 -9.05 -4.06 -13.34
N ILE A 9 -8.88 -3.11 -14.27
CA ILE A 9 -7.77 -2.16 -14.22
C ILE A 9 -7.93 -1.22 -13.02
N ALA A 10 -9.16 -0.80 -12.72
CA ALA A 10 -9.45 0.02 -11.54
C ALA A 10 -9.10 -0.71 -10.23
N ILE A 11 -9.46 -1.99 -10.09
CA ILE A 11 -9.12 -2.79 -8.90
C ILE A 11 -7.60 -2.98 -8.79
N LEU A 12 -6.90 -3.23 -9.90
CA LEU A 12 -5.44 -3.33 -9.91
C LEU A 12 -4.79 -2.04 -9.41
N ILE A 13 -5.19 -0.90 -9.97
CA ILE A 13 -4.65 0.41 -9.60
C ILE A 13 -4.96 0.70 -8.12
N TYR A 14 -6.20 0.44 -7.69
CA TYR A 14 -6.61 0.64 -6.30
C TYR A 14 -5.76 -0.19 -5.35
N LEU A 15 -5.57 -1.49 -5.64
CA LEU A 15 -4.80 -2.36 -4.76
C LEU A 15 -3.33 -1.95 -4.71
N SER A 16 -2.71 -1.73 -5.87
CA SER A 16 -1.31 -1.29 -5.94
C SER A 16 -1.10 0.03 -5.20
N ALA A 17 -2.01 1.00 -5.35
CA ALA A 17 -1.94 2.28 -4.65
C ALA A 17 -2.14 2.11 -3.14
N ALA A 18 -3.13 1.31 -2.71
CA ALA A 18 -3.40 1.06 -1.30
C ALA A 18 -2.19 0.45 -0.60
N TYR A 19 -1.58 -0.59 -1.18
CA TYR A 19 -0.40 -1.23 -0.59
C TYR A 19 0.85 -0.35 -0.71
N ALA A 20 0.99 0.46 -1.75
CA ALA A 20 2.08 1.43 -1.90
C ALA A 20 2.05 2.52 -0.82
N VAL A 21 0.87 2.86 -0.27
CA VAL A 21 0.74 3.81 0.84
C VAL A 21 0.84 3.10 2.20
N ALA A 22 0.25 1.91 2.33
CA ALA A 22 0.19 1.18 3.58
C ALA A 22 1.57 0.80 4.14
N LEU A 23 2.50 0.34 3.28
CA LEU A 23 3.83 -0.07 3.75
C LEU A 23 4.71 1.10 4.23
N PRO A 24 4.83 2.23 3.52
CA PRO A 24 5.49 3.41 4.05
C PRO A 24 4.85 3.92 5.34
N LEU A 25 3.52 3.86 5.46
CA LEU A 25 2.81 4.27 6.66
C LEU A 25 3.17 3.37 7.86
N LEU A 26 3.19 2.05 7.66
CA LEU A 26 3.61 1.10 8.68
C LEU A 26 5.08 1.32 9.07
N ALA A 27 5.97 1.52 8.09
CA ALA A 27 7.37 1.81 8.35
C ALA A 27 7.54 3.11 9.17
N LEU A 28 6.76 4.15 8.85
CA LEU A 28 6.76 5.41 9.58
C LEU A 28 6.24 5.25 11.01
N LEU A 29 5.18 4.45 11.22
CA LEU A 29 4.70 4.13 12.57
C LEU A 29 5.73 3.35 13.38
N THR A 30 6.43 2.39 12.76
CA THR A 30 7.53 1.67 13.45
C THR A 30 8.69 2.59 13.79
N ASP A 31 9.06 3.51 12.91
CA ASP A 31 10.10 4.50 13.19
C ASP A 31 9.68 5.45 14.32
N LEU A 32 8.42 5.86 14.36
CA LEU A 32 7.88 6.75 15.40
C LEU A 32 7.77 6.08 16.77
N VAL A 33 7.24 4.86 16.82
CA VAL A 33 6.88 4.17 18.07
C VAL A 33 8.03 3.33 18.60
N ILE A 34 8.68 2.52 17.75
CA ILE A 34 9.69 1.54 18.17
C ILE A 34 11.07 2.20 18.25
N ASN A 35 11.41 3.02 17.25
CA ASN A 35 12.71 3.70 17.18
C ASN A 35 12.77 4.94 18.09
N GLY A 36 11.69 5.24 18.82
CA GLY A 36 11.64 6.36 19.75
C GLY A 36 11.64 7.74 19.08
N ALA A 37 11.44 7.82 17.76
CA ALA A 37 11.52 9.09 17.05
C ALA A 37 10.51 10.13 17.55
N ILE A 38 9.36 9.71 18.09
CA ILE A 38 8.42 10.61 18.78
C ILE A 38 9.08 11.30 19.98
N ILE A 39 9.87 10.57 20.76
CA ILE A 39 10.52 11.07 21.98
C ILE A 39 11.62 12.06 21.60
N ASP A 40 12.39 11.78 20.55
CA ASP A 40 13.45 12.67 20.10
C ASP A 40 12.92 13.95 19.45
N ILE A 41 11.80 13.86 18.72
CA ILE A 41 11.08 15.04 18.21
C ILE A 41 10.51 15.85 19.39
N TRP A 42 9.93 15.19 20.40
CA TRP A 42 9.42 15.86 21.60
C TRP A 42 10.54 16.60 22.34
N LYS A 43 11.73 15.99 22.44
CA LYS A 43 12.92 16.60 23.04
C LYS A 43 13.61 17.63 22.15
N ASN A 44 13.01 18.03 21.03
CA ASN A 44 13.55 18.99 20.06
C ASN A 44 14.95 18.60 19.52
N SER A 45 15.32 17.31 19.57
CA SER A 45 16.62 16.85 19.08
C SER A 45 16.70 16.86 17.56
N TYR A 46 15.58 16.66 16.87
CA TYR A 46 15.43 16.88 15.43
C TYR A 46 13.95 17.04 15.03
N SER A 47 13.68 17.54 13.82
CA SER A 47 12.32 17.80 13.32
C SER A 47 11.72 16.58 12.58
N PHE A 48 10.40 16.45 12.58
CA PHE A 48 9.72 15.43 11.77
C PHE A 48 10.11 15.50 10.28
N GLY A 49 10.33 16.71 9.76
CA GLY A 49 10.79 16.91 8.38
C GLY A 49 12.20 16.37 8.12
N SER A 50 13.12 16.47 9.09
CA SER A 50 14.48 15.92 8.94
C SER A 50 14.50 14.40 8.98
N LEU A 51 13.61 13.78 9.76
CA LEU A 51 13.42 12.33 9.74
C LEU A 51 12.88 11.83 8.40
N LEU A 52 11.85 12.48 7.87
CA LEU A 52 11.30 12.15 6.55
C LEU A 52 12.34 12.32 5.44
N SER A 53 13.14 13.37 5.48
CA SER A 53 14.21 13.60 4.50
C SER A 53 15.28 12.50 4.58
N SER A 54 15.70 12.13 5.80
CA SER A 54 16.72 11.10 6.02
C SER A 54 16.26 9.71 5.61
N ARG A 55 14.97 9.40 5.80
CA ARG A 55 14.36 8.09 5.50
C ARG A 55 13.62 8.06 4.16
N LYS A 56 13.65 9.14 3.38
CA LYS A 56 12.91 9.27 2.10
C LYS A 56 13.13 8.10 1.15
N MET A 57 14.39 7.71 0.96
CA MET A 57 14.76 6.60 0.08
C MET A 57 14.20 5.27 0.59
N LEU A 58 14.17 5.08 1.90
CA LEU A 58 13.67 3.87 2.55
C LEU A 58 12.14 3.78 2.41
N TYR A 59 11.41 4.88 2.65
CA TYR A 59 9.96 4.93 2.42
C TYR A 59 9.60 4.73 0.94
N LEU A 60 10.40 5.27 0.02
CA LEU A 60 10.18 5.09 -1.42
C LEU A 60 10.39 3.63 -1.86
N LYS A 61 11.40 2.95 -1.29
CA LYS A 61 11.59 1.50 -1.49
C LYS A 61 10.41 0.69 -0.95
N PHE A 62 9.90 1.04 0.24
CA PHE A 62 8.71 0.38 0.79
C PHE A 62 7.45 0.64 -0.02
N ALA A 63 7.28 1.84 -0.58
CA ALA A 63 6.18 2.13 -1.49
C ALA A 63 6.24 1.26 -2.75
N GLY A 64 7.44 1.09 -3.32
CA GLY A 64 7.66 0.18 -4.45
C GLY A 64 7.37 -1.28 -4.11
N LEU A 65 7.83 -1.77 -2.95
CA LEU A 65 7.51 -3.12 -2.47
C LEU A 65 6.01 -3.29 -2.23
N GLY A 66 5.33 -2.26 -1.73
CA GLY A 66 3.89 -2.25 -1.50
C GLY A 66 3.13 -2.35 -2.82
N ALA A 67 3.50 -1.54 -3.80
CA ALA A 67 2.91 -1.63 -5.14
C ALA A 67 3.10 -3.03 -5.76
N ALA A 68 4.30 -3.60 -5.63
CA ALA A 68 4.58 -4.96 -6.11
C ALA A 68 3.70 -6.00 -5.40
N LEU A 69 3.57 -5.92 -4.08
CA LEU A 69 2.70 -6.80 -3.30
C LEU A 69 1.22 -6.65 -3.68
N GLY A 70 0.74 -5.42 -3.89
CA GLY A 70 -0.61 -5.15 -4.37
C GLY A 70 -0.85 -5.77 -5.76
N PHE A 71 0.15 -5.69 -6.65
CA PHE A 71 0.11 -6.34 -7.95
C PHE A 71 0.08 -7.88 -7.84
N PHE A 72 0.93 -8.47 -7.00
CA PHE A 72 0.92 -9.92 -6.77
C PHE A 72 -0.40 -10.39 -6.16
N TYR A 73 -0.92 -9.68 -5.17
CA TYR A 73 -2.22 -9.99 -4.58
C TYR A 73 -3.31 -9.95 -5.65
N TRP A 74 -3.35 -8.90 -6.47
CA TRP A 74 -4.28 -8.83 -7.60
C TRP A 74 -4.12 -10.03 -8.53
N LEU A 75 -2.89 -10.40 -8.92
CA LEU A 75 -2.63 -11.49 -9.85
C LEU A 75 -3.12 -12.85 -9.31
N PHE A 76 -2.88 -13.14 -8.02
CA PHE A 76 -3.30 -14.39 -7.39
C PHE A 76 -4.79 -14.43 -7.04
N PHE A 77 -5.33 -13.39 -6.41
CA PHE A 77 -6.74 -13.34 -6.03
C PHE A 77 -7.61 -13.26 -7.29
N TYR A 78 -7.32 -12.37 -8.22
CA TYR A 78 -8.14 -12.23 -9.43
C TYR A 78 -8.15 -13.50 -10.30
N ARG A 79 -7.02 -14.21 -10.38
CA ARG A 79 -6.94 -15.48 -11.13
C ARG A 79 -7.70 -16.61 -10.43
N LYS A 80 -7.72 -16.63 -9.09
CA LYS A 80 -8.38 -17.68 -8.29
C LYS A 80 -9.90 -17.48 -8.15
N TYR A 81 -10.38 -16.24 -8.10
CA TYR A 81 -11.82 -15.93 -7.93
C TYR A 81 -12.63 -15.86 -9.23
N ARG A 82 -12.04 -16.17 -10.39
CA ARG A 82 -12.73 -16.28 -11.69
C ARG A 82 -13.88 -17.32 -11.72
N HIS A 83 -13.97 -18.20 -10.72
CA HIS A 83 -14.97 -19.28 -10.65
C HIS A 83 -16.05 -19.09 -9.57
N TYR A 84 -15.89 -18.12 -8.66
CA TYR A 84 -16.82 -17.87 -7.57
C TYR A 84 -16.96 -16.37 -7.37
N ASP A 85 -17.43 -15.66 -8.38
CA ASP A 85 -17.95 -14.31 -8.17
C ASP A 85 -19.43 -14.45 -7.75
N PRO A 86 -19.77 -14.35 -6.44
CA PRO A 86 -21.15 -14.51 -5.98
C PRO A 86 -22.10 -13.45 -6.56
N LEU A 87 -21.55 -12.37 -7.13
CA LEU A 87 -22.32 -11.30 -7.75
C LEU A 87 -22.83 -11.66 -9.16
N ASP A 88 -22.27 -12.66 -9.84
CA ASP A 88 -22.75 -13.11 -11.17
C ASP A 88 -24.18 -13.67 -11.12
N LYS A 89 -24.69 -14.06 -9.94
CA LYS A 89 -26.08 -14.50 -9.76
C LYS A 89 -27.11 -13.37 -9.93
N TYR A 90 -26.72 -12.11 -9.78
CA TYR A 90 -27.65 -10.97 -9.74
C TYR A 90 -27.75 -10.20 -11.07
N PHE A 91 -26.98 -10.58 -12.09
CA PHE A 91 -26.96 -9.91 -13.40
C PHE A 91 -27.52 -10.78 -14.53
N LYS A 92 -28.38 -11.75 -14.22
CA LYS A 92 -29.04 -12.63 -15.20
C LYS A 92 -30.37 -12.05 -15.70
#